data_AF-A0A149PCF2-F1
#
_entry.id   AF-A0A149PCF2-F1
#
_cell.length_a   1.000
_cell.length_b   1.000
_cell.length_c   1.000
_cell.angle_alpha   90.00
_cell.angle_beta   90.00
_cell.angle_gamma   90.00
#
_symmetry.space_group_name_H-M   'P 1'
#
loop_
_entity.id
_entity.type
_entity.pdbx_description
1 polymer ?
#
loop_
_entity_poly.entity_id
_entity_poly.type
_entity_poly.pdbx_seq_one_letter_code
_entity_poly.pdbx_strand_id
1 'polypeptide(L)'
;MASTCYASQQEDQVVLLDSAPRPAADAADPFIVASDRRVILTYPIAESDFERFGPFDPDDDPFCAVLFADTVFHRLGPPGDADLPIHPLAAQGLTGYALHEVVNSSLCAEIAAVPAGSPAIDPEAPARRHFVLTFEASTFECVASDYTVIGVFGAGEIASREAFALVR
;
A
#
# COMPACT_ATOMS: atom_id res chain seq x y z
N MET A 1 20.12 16.29 -38.89
CA MET A 1 19.45 16.81 -37.69
C MET A 1 18.50 15.74 -37.19
N ALA A 2 18.92 14.94 -36.21
CA ALA A 2 18.05 13.96 -35.58
C ALA A 2 17.22 14.71 -34.53
N SER A 3 15.90 14.80 -34.74
CA SER A 3 14.98 15.28 -33.72
C SER A 3 14.90 14.23 -32.63
N THR A 4 15.55 14.47 -31.50
CA THR A 4 15.31 13.72 -30.27
C THR A 4 13.96 14.18 -29.74
N CYS A 5 12.93 13.38 -30.00
CA CYS A 5 11.65 13.49 -29.30
C CYS A 5 11.91 13.09 -27.84
N TYR A 6 12.26 14.06 -27.01
CA TYR A 6 12.07 13.96 -25.56
C TYR A 6 10.57 13.95 -25.34
N ALA A 7 9.94 12.77 -25.42
CA ALA A 7 8.74 12.55 -24.63
C ALA A 7 9.20 12.79 -23.19
N SER A 8 8.68 13.85 -22.54
CA SER A 8 8.87 14.03 -21.11
C SER A 8 8.36 12.75 -20.46
N GLN A 9 9.28 11.86 -20.06
CA GLN A 9 8.90 10.73 -19.22
C GLN A 9 8.32 11.36 -17.97
N GLN A 10 7.02 11.12 -17.75
CA GLN A 10 6.38 11.58 -16.53
C GLN A 10 7.09 10.85 -15.39
N GLU A 11 7.75 11.60 -14.51
CA GLU A 11 8.53 11.02 -13.44
C GLU A 11 7.60 10.64 -12.28
N ASP A 12 7.82 9.45 -11.72
CA ASP A 12 7.14 8.99 -10.51
C ASP A 12 7.36 10.00 -9.38
N GLN A 13 6.28 10.37 -8.69
CA GLN A 13 6.35 11.25 -7.53
C GLN A 13 5.66 10.57 -6.35
N VAL A 14 6.39 10.46 -5.23
CA VAL A 14 5.87 9.86 -4.01
C VAL A 14 5.22 10.93 -3.15
N VAL A 15 3.98 10.68 -2.75
CA VAL A 15 3.17 11.54 -1.88
C VAL A 15 2.82 10.77 -0.61
N LEU A 16 3.16 11.34 0.55
CA LEU A 16 2.79 10.77 1.85
C LEU A 16 1.27 10.86 2.08
N LEU A 17 0.66 9.79 2.60
CA LEU A 17 -0.74 9.75 2.99
C LEU A 17 -0.86 9.56 4.51
N ASP A 18 -1.44 10.56 5.18
CA ASP A 18 -1.57 10.57 6.64
C ASP A 18 -2.92 10.05 7.15
N SER A 19 -3.74 9.43 6.29
CA SER A 19 -5.10 8.99 6.64
C SER A 19 -5.12 7.62 7.35
N ALA A 20 -4.07 6.83 7.21
CA ALA A 20 -3.88 5.55 7.89
C ALA A 20 -2.85 5.66 9.01
N PRO A 21 -2.93 4.83 10.07
CA PRO A 21 -1.91 4.75 11.09
C PRO A 21 -0.57 4.33 10.49
N ARG A 22 0.53 4.87 11.01
CA ARG A 22 1.89 4.45 10.67
C ARG A 22 2.15 3.05 11.22
N PRO A 23 2.86 2.17 10.47
CA PRO A 23 3.34 0.91 11.00
C PRO A 23 4.23 1.09 12.24
N ALA A 24 4.12 0.17 13.20
CA ALA A 24 5.05 0.06 14.31
C ALA A 24 6.47 -0.23 13.80
N ALA A 25 7.48 0.35 14.44
CA ALA A 25 8.87 0.18 14.03
C ALA A 25 9.51 -1.11 14.57
N ASP A 26 8.90 -1.72 15.58
CA ASP A 26 9.44 -2.79 16.42
C ASP A 26 8.60 -4.08 16.42
N ALA A 27 7.48 -4.09 15.68
CA ALA A 27 6.52 -5.20 15.65
C ALA A 27 6.07 -5.59 14.22
N ALA A 28 6.79 -5.14 13.18
CA ALA A 28 6.27 -5.11 11.82
C ALA A 28 6.29 -6.48 11.10
N ASP A 29 5.36 -7.37 11.46
CA ASP A 29 4.97 -8.52 10.65
C ASP A 29 3.63 -8.23 9.95
N PRO A 30 3.62 -7.45 8.85
CA PRO A 30 2.41 -7.26 8.07
C PRO A 30 1.98 -8.57 7.42
N PHE A 31 0.66 -8.73 7.24
CA PHE A 31 0.13 -9.84 6.47
C PHE A 31 -0.95 -9.38 5.49
N ILE A 32 -1.11 -10.19 4.44
CA ILE A 32 -2.09 -9.95 3.40
C ILE A 32 -3.18 -11.01 3.46
N VAL A 33 -4.42 -10.56 3.35
CA VAL A 33 -5.56 -11.40 2.98
C VAL A 33 -6.07 -10.91 1.63
N ALA A 34 -6.05 -11.78 0.61
CA ALA A 34 -6.39 -11.40 -0.76
C ALA A 34 -7.41 -12.34 -1.42
N SER A 35 -8.26 -11.76 -2.27
CA SER A 35 -9.09 -12.43 -3.28
C SER A 35 -8.89 -11.71 -4.63
N ASP A 36 -9.65 -12.10 -5.66
CA ASP A 36 -9.43 -11.67 -7.06
C ASP A 36 -9.23 -10.14 -7.20
N ARG A 37 -10.10 -9.34 -6.58
CA ARG A 37 -10.10 -7.88 -6.71
C ARG A 37 -9.98 -7.13 -5.39
N ARG A 38 -9.66 -7.83 -4.30
CA ARG A 38 -9.57 -7.22 -2.96
C ARG A 38 -8.30 -7.69 -2.27
N VAL A 39 -7.53 -6.73 -1.80
CA VAL A 39 -6.34 -6.98 -0.98
C VAL A 39 -6.52 -6.23 0.33
N ILE A 40 -6.48 -6.94 1.45
CA ILE A 40 -6.46 -6.34 2.77
C ILE A 40 -5.07 -6.53 3.34
N LEU A 41 -4.38 -5.42 3.58
CA LEU A 41 -3.11 -5.39 4.29
C LEU A 41 -3.38 -5.09 5.75
N THR A 42 -2.82 -5.89 6.64
CA THR A 42 -2.96 -5.72 8.08
C THR A 42 -1.59 -5.61 8.73
N TYR A 43 -1.42 -4.69 9.68
CA TYR A 43 -0.14 -4.42 10.33
C TYR A 43 -0.33 -3.78 11.72
N PRO A 44 0.59 -4.01 12.68
CA PRO A 44 0.59 -3.31 13.97
C PRO A 44 0.95 -1.84 13.80
N ILE A 45 0.31 -0.97 14.58
CA ILE A 45 0.43 0.49 14.43
C ILE A 45 1.42 1.08 15.44
N ALA A 46 2.06 2.20 15.08
CA ALA A 46 2.97 2.90 15.98
C ALA A 46 2.24 3.46 17.22
N GLU A 47 2.86 3.35 18.39
CA GLU A 47 2.32 3.89 19.66
C GLU A 47 1.94 5.38 19.56
N SER A 48 2.71 6.15 18.81
CA SER A 48 2.43 7.58 18.59
C SER A 48 1.10 7.87 17.89
N ASP A 49 0.48 6.87 17.27
CA ASP A 49 -0.81 6.96 16.60
C ASP A 49 -1.96 6.41 17.48
N PHE A 50 -1.67 5.86 18.67
CA PHE A 50 -2.69 5.25 19.54
C PHE A 50 -3.77 6.25 19.96
N GLU A 51 -3.41 7.47 20.35
CA GLU A 51 -4.39 8.50 20.73
C GLU A 51 -5.29 8.91 19.57
N ARG A 52 -4.77 8.87 18.34
CA ARG A 52 -5.49 9.31 17.14
C ARG A 52 -6.48 8.27 16.64
N PHE A 53 -6.17 6.99 16.80
CA PHE A 53 -6.97 5.88 16.25
C PHE A 53 -7.62 4.99 17.34
N GLY A 54 -7.38 5.29 18.61
CA GLY A 54 -7.97 4.63 19.77
C GLY A 54 -9.33 5.21 20.21
N PRO A 55 -9.79 4.90 21.44
CA PRO A 55 -8.99 4.43 22.58
C PRO A 55 -8.62 2.93 22.53
N PHE A 56 -7.48 2.60 23.14
CA PHE A 56 -6.98 1.24 23.35
C PHE A 56 -6.75 1.01 24.85
N ASP A 57 -6.89 -0.24 25.30
CA ASP A 57 -6.50 -0.62 26.65
C ASP A 57 -4.97 -0.69 26.77
N PRO A 58 -4.37 -0.52 27.97
CA PRO A 58 -2.91 -0.52 28.13
C PRO A 58 -2.21 -1.83 27.73
N ASP A 59 -2.96 -2.93 27.70
CA ASP A 59 -2.48 -4.26 27.33
C ASP A 59 -2.79 -4.61 25.85
N ASP A 60 -3.42 -3.69 25.09
CA ASP A 60 -3.69 -3.89 23.67
C ASP A 60 -2.40 -3.78 22.84
N ASP A 61 -2.35 -4.55 21.76
CA ASP A 61 -1.36 -4.45 20.68
C ASP A 61 -2.13 -4.12 19.40
N PRO A 62 -2.36 -2.84 19.08
CA PRO A 62 -3.32 -2.45 18.06
C PRO A 62 -2.83 -2.68 16.63
N PHE A 63 -3.71 -3.26 15.80
CA PHE A 63 -3.49 -3.52 14.38
C PHE A 63 -4.44 -2.70 13.51
N CYS A 64 -3.91 -2.11 12.45
CA CYS A 64 -4.68 -1.50 11.37
C CYS A 64 -4.95 -2.53 10.27
N ALA A 65 -6.16 -2.51 9.70
CA ALA A 65 -6.45 -3.18 8.45
C ALA A 65 -6.86 -2.16 7.37
N VAL A 66 -6.20 -2.25 6.21
CA VAL A 66 -6.41 -1.37 5.05
C VAL A 66 -6.86 -2.22 3.87
N LEU A 67 -8.06 -1.95 3.36
CA LEU A 67 -8.59 -2.55 2.14
C LEU A 67 -8.14 -1.73 0.93
N PHE A 68 -7.52 -2.38 -0.04
CA PHE A 68 -7.29 -1.87 -1.39
C PHE A 68 -8.34 -2.50 -2.32
N ALA A 69 -9.19 -1.65 -2.92
CA ALA A 69 -10.31 -2.10 -3.74
C ALA A 69 -9.92 -2.20 -5.22
N ASP A 70 -10.48 -3.17 -5.92
CA ASP A 70 -10.21 -3.40 -7.34
C ASP A 70 -8.71 -3.55 -7.67
N THR A 71 -7.99 -4.22 -6.76
CA THR A 71 -6.55 -4.45 -6.91
C THR A 71 -6.26 -5.30 -8.14
N VAL A 72 -5.32 -4.85 -8.96
CA VAL A 72 -4.86 -5.56 -10.18
C VAL A 72 -3.43 -6.08 -10.05
N PHE A 73 -2.70 -5.60 -9.05
CA PHE A 73 -1.34 -6.01 -8.74
C PHE A 73 -1.07 -5.77 -7.26
N HIS A 74 -0.39 -6.70 -6.60
CA HIS A 74 0.18 -6.49 -5.27
C HIS A 74 1.45 -7.32 -5.05
N ARG A 75 2.32 -6.85 -4.16
CA ARG A 75 3.48 -7.57 -3.64
C ARG A 75 3.75 -7.19 -2.19
N LEU A 76 4.32 -8.12 -1.44
CA LEU A 76 4.91 -7.89 -0.12
C LEU A 76 6.24 -8.61 -0.07
N GLY A 77 7.31 -7.88 0.21
CA GLY A 77 8.65 -8.43 0.21
C GLY A 77 9.71 -7.34 0.32
N PRO A 78 11.00 -7.68 0.17
CA PRO A 78 12.08 -6.70 0.26
C PRO A 78 11.97 -5.61 -0.82
N PRO A 79 12.50 -4.41 -0.58
CA PRO A 79 13.34 -4.03 0.56
C PRO A 79 12.56 -3.72 1.86
N GLY A 80 13.24 -3.82 3.00
CA GLY A 80 12.80 -3.27 4.28
C GLY A 80 13.42 -1.89 4.56
N ASP A 81 13.32 -1.40 5.80
CA ASP A 81 13.81 -0.08 6.20
C ASP A 81 15.34 0.05 6.05
N ALA A 82 16.10 -0.97 6.46
CA ALA A 82 17.56 -0.96 6.42
C ALA A 82 18.12 -0.89 4.99
N ASP A 83 17.39 -1.45 4.03
CA ASP A 83 17.72 -1.52 2.62
C ASP A 83 16.83 -0.62 1.75
N LEU A 84 15.95 0.20 2.33
CA LEU A 84 15.03 1.08 1.59
C LEU A 84 15.71 1.95 0.51
N PRO A 85 16.96 2.45 0.69
CA PRO A 85 17.65 3.20 -0.36
C PRO A 85 17.85 2.46 -1.70
N ILE A 86 17.73 1.12 -1.73
CA ILE A 86 17.78 0.36 -3.00
C ILE A 86 16.44 0.36 -3.74
N HIS A 87 15.35 0.78 -3.09
CA HIS A 87 14.04 0.83 -3.70
C HIS A 87 14.03 1.85 -4.87
N PRO A 88 13.43 1.52 -6.03
CA PRO A 88 13.38 2.43 -7.18
C PRO A 88 12.76 3.80 -6.89
N LEU A 89 11.87 3.87 -5.91
CA LEU A 89 11.18 5.10 -5.47
C LEU A 89 11.89 5.85 -4.32
N ALA A 90 13.04 5.36 -3.83
CA ALA A 90 13.75 5.98 -2.71
C ALA A 90 14.18 7.43 -3.03
N ALA A 91 14.63 7.69 -4.26
CA ALA A 91 15.03 9.02 -4.69
C ALA A 91 13.83 9.99 -4.89
N GLN A 92 12.61 9.46 -4.94
CA GLN A 92 11.38 10.17 -5.25
C GLN A 92 10.58 10.52 -3.98
N GLY A 93 11.13 10.22 -2.80
CA GLY A 93 10.55 10.59 -1.51
C GLY A 93 9.92 9.43 -0.74
N LEU A 94 10.18 8.17 -1.11
CA LEU A 94 9.75 7.02 -0.32
C LEU A 94 10.48 7.02 1.03
N THR A 95 9.72 6.93 2.13
CA THR A 95 10.24 6.91 3.50
C THR A 95 9.81 5.65 4.26
N GLY A 96 10.52 5.31 5.33
CA GLY A 96 10.19 4.15 6.17
C GLY A 96 8.92 4.36 7.00
N TYR A 97 8.23 3.25 7.33
CA TYR A 97 7.07 3.21 8.22
C TYR A 97 5.95 4.19 7.84
N ALA A 98 5.61 4.24 6.55
CA ALA A 98 4.60 5.16 6.06
C ALA A 98 3.83 4.62 4.84
N LEU A 99 2.58 5.07 4.69
CA LEU A 99 1.77 4.87 3.50
C LEU A 99 1.98 6.02 2.52
N HIS A 100 2.21 5.66 1.27
CA HIS A 100 2.44 6.60 0.19
C HIS A 100 1.55 6.28 -1.02
N GLU A 101 1.21 7.31 -1.78
CA GLU A 101 0.71 7.20 -3.15
C GLU A 101 1.80 7.63 -4.14
N VAL A 102 1.96 6.88 -5.23
CA VAL A 102 2.88 7.22 -6.32
C VAL A 102 2.05 7.84 -7.44
N VAL A 103 2.10 9.17 -7.55
CA VAL A 103 1.44 9.88 -8.65
C VAL A 103 2.30 9.80 -9.91
N ASN A 104 1.65 9.86 -11.07
CA ASN A 104 2.27 9.63 -12.37
C ASN A 104 2.93 8.26 -12.54
N SER A 105 2.42 7.25 -11.83
CA SER A 105 3.10 5.97 -11.70
C SER A 105 3.40 5.28 -13.03
N SER A 106 4.68 5.01 -13.24
CA SER A 106 5.25 4.14 -14.26
C SER A 106 4.65 2.73 -14.21
N LEU A 107 4.54 2.13 -13.01
CA LEU A 107 3.88 0.83 -12.80
C LEU A 107 2.41 0.83 -13.25
N CYS A 108 1.64 1.89 -12.95
CA CYS A 108 0.27 2.01 -13.48
C CYS A 108 0.24 2.05 -15.00
N ALA A 109 1.18 2.77 -15.64
CA ALA A 109 1.30 2.83 -17.09
C ALA A 109 1.69 1.47 -17.70
N GLU A 110 2.61 0.74 -17.08
CA GLU A 110 3.02 -0.60 -17.50
C GLU A 110 1.86 -1.60 -17.45
N ILE A 111 1.10 -1.62 -16.35
CA ILE A 111 -0.08 -2.48 -16.19
C ILE A 111 -1.16 -2.10 -17.22
N ALA A 112 -1.34 -0.80 -17.51
CA ALA A 112 -2.29 -0.34 -18.53
C ALA A 112 -1.89 -0.70 -19.96
N ALA A 113 -0.59 -0.88 -20.23
CA ALA A 113 -0.07 -1.23 -21.56
C ALA A 113 -0.23 -2.71 -21.93
N VAL A 114 -0.62 -3.58 -20.98
CA VAL A 114 -0.85 -5.01 -21.24
C VAL A 114 -2.08 -5.17 -22.16
N PRO A 115 -1.94 -5.75 -23.38
CA PRO A 115 -3.00 -5.78 -24.40
C PRO A 115 -4.32 -6.44 -23.96
N ALA A 116 -5.43 -5.88 -24.46
CA ALA A 116 -6.81 -6.28 -24.15
C ALA A 116 -7.12 -7.76 -24.45
N GLY A 117 -7.70 -8.44 -23.45
CA GLY A 117 -8.02 -9.88 -23.43
C GLY A 117 -8.13 -10.41 -21.99
N SER A 118 -7.58 -9.67 -21.03
CA SER A 118 -7.81 -9.78 -19.59
C SER A 118 -8.96 -8.83 -19.18
N PRO A 119 -9.83 -9.14 -18.20
CA PRO A 119 -10.94 -8.27 -17.71
C PRO A 119 -10.52 -6.87 -17.20
N ALA A 120 -9.23 -6.54 -17.31
CA ALA A 120 -8.57 -5.35 -16.82
C ALA A 120 -8.66 -4.12 -17.74
N ILE A 121 -9.47 -4.10 -18.81
CA ILE A 121 -9.64 -2.90 -19.65
C ILE A 121 -11.12 -2.67 -19.91
N ASP A 122 -11.85 -2.41 -18.82
CA ASP A 122 -13.17 -1.80 -18.89
C ASP A 122 -12.96 -0.26 -18.90
N PRO A 123 -13.43 0.48 -19.93
CA PRO A 123 -13.36 1.94 -19.93
C PRO A 123 -14.18 2.59 -18.80
N GLU A 124 -15.07 1.84 -18.14
CA GLU A 124 -15.74 2.26 -16.89
C GLU A 124 -14.99 1.84 -15.62
N ALA A 125 -13.85 1.16 -15.75
CA ALA A 125 -13.05 0.78 -14.59
C ALA A 125 -12.57 2.03 -13.83
N PRO A 126 -12.60 1.99 -12.49
CA PRO A 126 -12.11 3.10 -11.69
C PRO A 126 -10.62 3.38 -11.95
N ALA A 127 -10.24 4.64 -11.73
CA ALA A 127 -8.86 5.10 -11.91
C ALA A 127 -7.89 4.25 -11.07
N ARG A 128 -6.81 3.79 -11.69
CA ARG A 128 -5.76 3.02 -11.00
C ARG A 128 -4.80 3.96 -10.29
N ARG A 129 -4.54 3.65 -9.02
CA ARG A 129 -3.63 4.35 -8.12
C ARG A 129 -2.61 3.36 -7.59
N HIS A 130 -1.40 3.84 -7.40
CA HIS A 130 -0.27 3.04 -6.92
C HIS A 130 0.02 3.42 -5.47
N PHE A 131 -0.07 2.43 -4.57
CA PHE A 131 0.18 2.59 -3.15
C PHE A 131 1.40 1.80 -2.70
N VAL A 132 2.19 2.37 -1.79
CA VAL A 132 3.37 1.75 -1.18
C VAL A 132 3.29 1.93 0.34
N LEU A 133 3.39 0.84 1.10
CA LEU A 133 3.61 0.88 2.55
C LEU A 133 4.95 0.23 2.89
N THR A 134 5.76 0.92 3.67
CA THR A 134 7.07 0.47 4.09
C THR A 134 7.04 -0.03 5.53
N PHE A 135 7.78 -1.11 5.79
CA PHE A 135 7.89 -1.80 7.09
C PHE A 135 9.37 -2.06 7.41
N GLU A 136 9.64 -2.60 8.60
CA GLU A 136 11.00 -2.90 9.04
C GLU A 136 11.72 -3.85 8.08
N ALA A 137 11.09 -4.98 7.74
CA ALA A 137 11.71 -6.04 6.93
C ALA A 137 11.20 -6.10 5.48
N SER A 138 10.18 -5.31 5.12
CA SER A 138 9.54 -5.42 3.82
C SER A 138 8.84 -4.13 3.37
N THR A 139 8.44 -4.11 2.10
CA THR A 139 7.60 -3.09 1.49
C THR A 139 6.41 -3.80 0.84
N PHE A 140 5.20 -3.33 1.18
CA PHE A 140 3.99 -3.64 0.45
C PHE A 140 3.81 -2.65 -0.68
N GLU A 141 3.41 -3.13 -1.84
CA GLU A 141 3.12 -2.29 -2.99
C GLU A 141 1.94 -2.87 -3.76
N CYS A 142 1.00 -2.02 -4.17
CA CYS A 142 -0.14 -2.45 -4.96
C CYS A 142 -0.64 -1.38 -5.93
N VAL A 143 -1.38 -1.84 -6.95
CA VAL A 143 -2.17 -0.99 -7.84
C VAL A 143 -3.63 -1.32 -7.67
N ALA A 144 -4.41 -0.34 -7.24
CA ALA A 144 -5.82 -0.48 -6.85
C ALA A 144 -6.62 0.77 -7.25
N SER A 145 -7.93 0.70 -7.16
CA SER A 145 -8.80 1.87 -7.42
C SER A 145 -8.73 2.92 -6.31
N ASP A 146 -8.69 2.45 -5.07
CA ASP A 146 -8.64 3.25 -3.85
C ASP A 146 -8.18 2.38 -2.67
N TYR A 147 -7.97 3.02 -1.52
CA TYR A 147 -7.77 2.35 -0.24
C TYR A 147 -8.76 2.86 0.81
N THR A 148 -9.03 2.03 1.81
CA THR A 148 -9.89 2.38 2.95
C THR A 148 -9.37 1.73 4.21
N VAL A 149 -9.18 2.51 5.27
CA VAL A 149 -8.95 1.96 6.62
C VAL A 149 -10.28 1.35 7.07
N ILE A 150 -10.35 0.03 7.08
CA ILE A 150 -11.58 -0.72 7.43
C ILE A 150 -11.74 -0.89 8.93
N GLY A 151 -10.65 -0.75 9.70
CA GLY A 151 -10.68 -0.75 11.15
C GLY A 151 -9.30 -0.72 11.78
N VAL A 152 -9.28 -0.35 13.05
CA VAL A 152 -8.15 -0.54 13.96
C VAL A 152 -8.65 -1.37 15.13
N PHE A 153 -7.91 -2.42 15.47
CA PHE A 153 -8.33 -3.47 16.40
C PHE A 153 -7.26 -3.65 17.47
N GLY A 154 -7.64 -3.79 18.74
CA GLY A 154 -6.66 -3.94 19.85
C GLY A 154 -5.81 -5.22 19.83
N ALA A 155 -6.01 -6.12 18.87
CA ALA A 155 -5.21 -7.32 18.71
C ALA A 155 -5.17 -7.84 17.26
N GLY A 156 -4.04 -8.40 16.85
CA GLY A 156 -3.83 -8.96 15.52
C GLY A 156 -4.76 -10.13 15.15
N GLU A 157 -5.18 -10.95 16.12
CA GLU A 157 -6.14 -12.05 15.89
C GLU A 157 -7.53 -11.52 15.48
N ILE A 158 -7.95 -10.40 16.08
CA ILE A 158 -9.22 -9.74 15.73
C ILE A 158 -9.10 -9.16 14.33
N ALA A 159 -8.02 -8.41 14.06
CA ALA A 159 -7.77 -7.82 12.74
C ALA A 159 -7.75 -8.89 11.64
N SER A 160 -7.10 -10.03 11.90
CA SER A 160 -7.06 -11.18 10.99
C SER A 160 -8.45 -11.69 10.66
N ARG A 161 -9.30 -11.92 11.67
CA ARG A 161 -10.67 -12.41 11.49
C ARG A 161 -11.50 -11.45 10.65
N GLU A 162 -11.42 -10.14 10.93
CA GLU A 162 -12.17 -9.13 10.19
C GLU A 162 -11.67 -9.02 8.74
N ALA A 163 -10.35 -9.06 8.51
CA ALA A 163 -9.78 -9.10 7.16
C ALA A 163 -10.29 -10.30 6.35
N PHE A 164 -10.27 -11.51 6.93
CA PHE A 164 -10.84 -12.71 6.29
C PHE A 164 -12.34 -12.61 6.03
N ALA A 165 -13.10 -11.92 6.88
CA ALA A 165 -14.54 -11.73 6.66
C ALA A 165 -14.84 -10.81 5.47
N LEU A 166 -13.99 -9.81 5.23
CA LEU A 166 -14.21 -8.74 4.24
C LEU A 166 -13.63 -9.03 2.84
N VAL A 167 -12.73 -10.01 2.72
CA VAL A 167 -12.09 -10.38 1.45
C VAL A 167 -12.99 -11.20 0.50
N ARG A 168 -14.24 -11.49 0.87
CA ARG A 168 -15.17 -12.33 0.07
C ARG A 168 -15.63 -11.68 -1.22
#